data_AF-A0AAU6XKS8-F1
#
_entry.id   AF-A0AAU6XKS8-F1
#
_cell.length_a   1.000
_cell.length_b   1.000
_cell.length_c   1.000
_cell.angle_alpha   90.00
_cell.angle_beta   90.00
_cell.angle_gamma   90.00
#
_symmetry.space_group_name_H-M   'P 1'
#
loop_
_entity.id
_entity.type
_entity.pdbx_description
1 polymer ?
#
loop_
_entity_poly.entity_id
_entity_poly.type
_entity_poly.pdbx_seq_one_letter_code
_entity_poly.pdbx_strand_id
1 'polypeptide(L)'
;MKKLASPAALSERADRIARRSRAGNWKKPPRRIETSECITCDSCLRGCPAEFGAVFDLGLDVVIVPELCSGCPACVLECPVDCIYVDEDWSPTDDAMWNHIELTAESAA
;
A
#
# COMPACT_ATOMS: atom_id res chain seq x y z
N MET A 1 0.32 -20.89 -4.23
CA MET A 1 0.02 -20.91 -2.78
C MET A 1 0.30 -19.51 -2.24
N LYS A 2 -0.72 -18.76 -1.78
CA LYS A 2 -0.51 -17.43 -1.20
C LYS A 2 0.10 -17.62 0.19
N LYS A 3 1.31 -17.12 0.41
CA LYS A 3 1.99 -17.24 1.70
C LYS A 3 1.31 -16.25 2.67
N LEU A 4 0.72 -16.77 3.75
CA LEU A 4 0.13 -15.93 4.78
C LEU A 4 1.23 -15.14 5.50
N ALA A 5 0.95 -13.88 5.85
CA ALA A 5 1.87 -13.07 6.65
C ALA A 5 2.02 -13.65 8.07
N SER A 6 3.23 -13.58 8.61
CA SER A 6 3.52 -13.98 10.00
C SER A 6 2.89 -12.99 10.99
N PRO A 7 2.48 -13.42 12.19
CA PRO A 7 2.01 -12.50 13.25
C PRO A 7 2.98 -11.36 13.54
N ALA A 8 4.29 -11.61 13.53
CA ALA A 8 5.30 -10.58 13.72
C ALA A 8 5.23 -9.52 12.60
N ALA A 9 5.05 -9.94 11.36
CA ALA A 9 4.97 -9.03 10.21
C ALA A 9 3.69 -8.17 10.24
N LEU A 10 2.59 -8.72 10.75
CA LEU A 10 1.35 -7.98 10.99
C LEU A 10 1.49 -6.97 12.14
N SER A 11 2.20 -7.33 13.21
CA SER A 11 2.54 -6.39 14.30
C SER A 11 3.35 -5.20 13.78
N GLU A 12 4.38 -5.45 12.96
CA GLU A 12 5.18 -4.38 12.35
C GLU A 12 4.35 -3.49 11.41
N ARG A 13 3.29 -4.02 10.78
CA ARG A 13 2.34 -3.23 10.00
C ARG A 13 1.52 -2.31 10.88
N ALA A 14 0.93 -2.84 11.96
CA ALA A 14 0.15 -2.05 12.91
C ALA A 14 0.98 -0.90 13.50
N ASP A 15 2.26 -1.17 13.80
CA ASP A 15 3.23 -0.18 14.25
C ASP A 15 3.43 0.98 13.26
N ARG A 16 3.50 0.69 11.95
CA ARG A 16 3.62 1.73 10.92
C ARG A 16 2.34 2.55 10.76
N ILE A 17 1.17 1.92 10.94
CA ILE A 17 -0.12 2.63 10.93
C ILE A 17 -0.19 3.58 12.13
N ALA A 18 0.08 3.08 13.34
CA ALA A 18 0.03 3.87 14.56
C ALA A 18 1.01 5.06 14.56
N ARG A 19 2.21 4.88 13.98
CA ARG A 19 3.22 5.94 13.86
C ARG A 19 3.07 6.80 12.61
N ARG A 20 2.17 6.43 11.69
CA ARG A 20 2.00 7.05 10.38
C ARG A 20 3.34 7.27 9.66
N SER A 21 4.19 6.22 9.63
CA SER A 21 5.59 6.35 9.21
C SER A 21 6.12 5.13 8.46
N ARG A 22 6.98 5.37 7.45
CA ARG A 22 7.77 4.33 6.77
C ARG A 22 8.76 3.66 7.72
N ALA A 23 9.07 2.39 7.47
CA ALA A 23 10.16 1.71 8.17
C ALA A 23 11.52 2.29 7.74
N GLY A 24 12.36 2.70 8.69
CA GLY A 24 13.65 3.34 8.41
C GLY A 24 14.67 2.46 7.69
N ASN A 25 14.45 1.15 7.64
CA ASN A 25 15.30 0.20 6.90
C ASN A 25 14.88 0.04 5.42
N TRP A 26 13.74 0.57 4.98
CA TRP A 26 13.32 0.50 3.58
C TRP A 26 14.13 1.45 2.71
N LYS A 27 14.87 0.88 1.75
CA LYS A 27 15.76 1.63 0.86
C LYS A 27 15.12 2.00 -0.48
N LYS A 28 14.04 1.32 -0.87
CA LYS A 28 13.35 1.60 -2.12
C LYS A 28 12.29 2.68 -1.88
N PRO A 29 12.13 3.64 -2.81
CA PRO A 29 11.01 4.57 -2.77
C PRO A 29 9.67 3.82 -2.85
N PRO A 30 8.57 4.44 -2.43
CA PRO A 30 7.23 3.91 -2.67
C PRO A 30 6.95 3.74 -4.15
N ARG A 31 5.81 3.11 -4.41
CA ARG A 31 5.18 3.06 -5.72
C ARG A 31 3.98 4.00 -5.73
N ARG A 32 3.64 4.53 -6.90
CA ARG A 32 2.44 5.33 -7.14
C ARG A 32 1.65 4.74 -8.30
N ILE A 33 0.33 4.80 -8.21
CA ILE A 33 -0.59 4.48 -9.30
C ILE A 33 -0.83 5.76 -10.10
N GLU A 34 -0.72 5.69 -11.42
CA GLU A 34 -1.13 6.79 -12.30
C GLU A 34 -2.63 6.72 -12.53
N THR A 35 -3.36 7.63 -11.88
CA THR A 35 -4.84 7.62 -11.86
C THR A 35 -5.44 7.69 -13.25
N SER A 36 -4.83 8.44 -14.18
CA SER A 36 -5.35 8.55 -15.54
C SER A 36 -5.25 7.27 -16.38
N GLU A 37 -4.43 6.32 -15.94
CA GLU A 37 -4.21 5.02 -16.60
C GLU A 37 -4.91 3.86 -15.86
N CYS A 38 -5.24 4.07 -14.58
CA CYS A 38 -5.85 3.05 -13.74
C CYS A 38 -7.28 2.73 -14.18
N ILE A 39 -7.58 1.43 -14.27
CA ILE A 39 -8.92 0.91 -14.61
C ILE A 39 -9.67 0.33 -13.40
N THR A 40 -9.23 0.65 -12.18
CA THR A 40 -9.85 0.23 -10.91
C THR A 40 -10.17 -1.28 -10.82
N CYS A 41 -9.24 -2.13 -11.30
CA CYS A 41 -9.44 -3.58 -11.32
C CYS A 41 -9.03 -4.31 -10.03
N ASP A 42 -8.38 -3.62 -9.10
CA ASP A 42 -7.92 -4.10 -7.78
C ASP A 42 -6.91 -5.26 -7.78
N SER A 43 -6.30 -5.59 -8.92
CA SER A 43 -5.28 -6.66 -8.97
C SER A 43 -4.06 -6.31 -8.11
N CYS A 44 -3.63 -5.06 -8.12
CA CYS A 44 -2.55 -4.56 -7.25
C CYS A 44 -2.90 -4.66 -5.76
N LEU A 45 -4.16 -4.41 -5.38
CA LEU A 45 -4.65 -4.55 -4.01
C LEU A 45 -4.48 -5.98 -3.52
N ARG A 46 -4.92 -6.96 -4.31
CA ARG A 46 -4.81 -8.39 -4.00
C ARG A 46 -3.38 -8.92 -4.08
N GLY A 47 -2.53 -8.27 -4.86
CA GLY A 47 -1.11 -8.61 -5.05
C GLY A 47 -0.18 -8.02 -3.99
N CYS A 48 -0.60 -6.95 -3.30
CA CYS A 48 0.21 -6.33 -2.25
C CYS A 48 0.40 -7.32 -1.08
N PRO A 49 1.65 -7.59 -0.64
CA PRO A 49 1.88 -8.46 0.50
C PRO A 49 1.14 -7.96 1.75
N ALA A 50 0.45 -8.85 2.45
CA ALA A 50 -0.36 -8.49 3.63
C ALA A 50 0.47 -7.87 4.76
N GLU A 51 1.75 -8.22 4.88
CA GLU A 51 2.69 -7.56 5.81
C GLU A 51 2.91 -6.08 5.50
N PHE A 52 2.66 -5.63 4.27
CA PHE A 52 2.74 -4.23 3.87
C PHE A 52 1.37 -3.61 3.79
N GLY A 53 0.40 -4.25 3.12
CA GLY A 53 -0.99 -3.79 3.00
C GLY A 53 -1.08 -2.32 2.57
N ALA A 54 -0.31 -1.96 1.54
CA ALA A 54 -0.07 -0.57 1.19
C ALA A 54 -1.05 0.00 0.16
N VAL A 55 -1.86 -0.85 -0.47
CA VAL A 55 -2.79 -0.45 -1.54
C VAL A 55 -4.19 -0.36 -0.95
N PHE A 56 -4.95 0.68 -1.32
CA PHE A 56 -6.31 0.91 -0.85
C PHE A 56 -7.21 1.27 -2.03
N ASP A 57 -8.44 0.77 -1.99
CA ASP A 57 -9.52 1.11 -2.92
C ASP A 57 -10.41 2.18 -2.27
N LEU A 58 -10.53 3.33 -2.93
CA LEU A 58 -11.35 4.47 -2.53
C LEU A 58 -12.61 4.61 -3.40
N GLY A 59 -12.99 3.54 -4.10
CA GLY A 59 -14.17 3.43 -4.96
C GLY A 59 -13.93 3.93 -6.39
N LEU A 60 -13.47 5.17 -6.54
CA LEU A 60 -13.14 5.74 -7.85
C LEU A 60 -11.63 5.69 -8.16
N ASP A 61 -10.81 5.55 -7.13
CA ASP A 61 -9.36 5.57 -7.22
C ASP A 61 -8.77 4.41 -6.42
N VAL A 62 -7.67 3.86 -6.92
CA VAL A 62 -6.82 2.93 -6.16
C VAL A 62 -5.52 3.66 -5.85
N VAL A 63 -5.14 3.72 -4.57
CA VAL A 63 -3.99 4.49 -4.10
C VAL A 63 -2.97 3.59 -3.40
N ILE A 64 -1.70 4.00 -3.41
CA ILE A 64 -0.64 3.36 -2.64
C ILE A 64 -0.20 4.32 -1.54
N VAL A 65 -0.35 3.91 -0.29
CA VAL A 65 0.06 4.68 0.88
C VAL A 65 1.58 4.54 1.03
N PRO A 66 2.36 5.61 0.84
CA PRO A 66 3.81 5.53 0.89
C PRO A 66 4.30 4.99 2.23
N GLU A 67 3.75 5.38 3.37
CA GLU A 67 4.19 4.93 4.70
C GLU A 67 4.12 3.41 4.89
N LEU A 68 3.26 2.74 4.12
CA LEU A 68 3.05 1.31 4.18
C LEU A 68 3.76 0.55 3.04
N CYS A 69 4.27 1.24 2.02
CA CYS A 69 4.84 0.64 0.82
C CYS A 69 6.35 0.44 0.91
N SER A 70 6.83 -0.81 0.93
CA SER A 70 8.28 -1.13 0.96
C SER A 70 9.03 -0.88 -0.36
N GLY A 71 8.32 -0.50 -1.44
CA GLY A 71 8.88 -0.33 -2.77
C GLY A 71 9.11 -1.62 -3.56
N CYS A 72 8.63 -2.76 -3.04
CA CYS A 72 8.66 -4.05 -3.76
C CYS A 72 7.86 -3.98 -5.08
N PRO A 73 8.17 -4.81 -6.08
CA PRO A 73 7.52 -4.75 -7.39
C PRO A 73 6.22 -5.58 -7.50
N ALA A 74 5.71 -6.14 -6.40
CA ALA A 74 4.59 -7.11 -6.46
C ALA A 74 3.34 -6.53 -7.15
N CYS A 75 2.93 -5.30 -6.82
CA CYS A 75 1.79 -4.65 -7.46
C CYS A 75 2.02 -4.35 -8.95
N VAL A 76 3.27 -4.03 -9.35
CA VAL A 76 3.64 -3.77 -10.74
C VAL A 76 3.42 -5.03 -11.58
N LEU A 77 3.82 -6.20 -11.07
CA LEU A 77 3.67 -7.48 -11.78
C LEU A 77 2.21 -7.94 -11.93
N GLU A 78 1.29 -7.37 -11.15
CA GLU A 78 -0.13 -7.75 -11.12
C GLU A 78 -1.01 -6.74 -11.87
N CYS A 79 -0.47 -5.59 -12.28
CA CYS A 79 -1.23 -4.55 -12.95
C CYS A 79 -1.44 -4.91 -14.43
N PRO A 80 -2.67 -5.12 -14.91
CA PRO A 80 -2.92 -5.52 -16.30
C PRO A 80 -2.72 -4.39 -17.32
N VAL A 81 -2.56 -3.16 -16.85
CA VAL A 81 -2.41 -1.95 -17.67
C VAL A 81 -1.12 -1.18 -17.36
N ASP A 82 -0.22 -1.78 -16.58
CA ASP A 82 1.12 -1.24 -16.25
C ASP A 82 1.15 0.19 -15.65
N CYS A 83 0.06 0.64 -15.01
CA CYS A 83 -0.09 2.00 -14.47
C CYS A 83 0.66 2.30 -13.15
N ILE A 84 1.69 1.54 -12.78
CA ILE A 84 2.35 1.63 -11.45
C ILE A 84 3.84 1.96 -11.59
N TYR A 85 4.24 3.08 -11.02
CA TYR A 85 5.58 3.66 -11.17
C TYR A 85 6.32 3.76 -9.84
N VAL A 86 7.65 3.94 -9.88
CA VAL A 86 8.42 4.37 -8.70
C VAL A 86 8.08 5.82 -8.41
N ASP A 87 7.87 6.15 -7.14
CA ASP A 87 7.61 7.52 -6.70
C ASP A 87 8.79 8.05 -5.90
N GLU A 88 9.74 8.67 -6.61
CA GLU A 88 10.95 9.27 -6.01
C GLU A 88 10.62 10.55 -5.21
N ASP A 89 9.56 11.26 -5.62
CA ASP A 89 9.17 12.57 -5.10
C ASP A 89 7.92 12.50 -4.19
N TRP A 90 7.69 11.33 -3.59
CA TRP A 90 6.51 11.07 -2.77
C TRP A 90 6.37 12.06 -1.61
N SER A 91 5.13 12.45 -1.33
CA SER A 91 4.77 13.27 -0.17
C SER A 91 4.08 12.43 0.92
N PRO A 92 4.16 12.85 2.20
CA PRO A 92 3.41 12.20 3.26
C PRO A 92 1.91 12.11 2.98
N THR A 93 1.30 11.02 3.42
CA THR A 93 -0.15 10.79 3.33
C THR A 93 -0.91 11.80 4.19
N ASP A 94 -2.00 12.35 3.66
CA ASP A 94 -2.83 13.32 4.38
C ASP A 94 -3.71 12.68 5.47
N ASP A 95 -4.25 13.52 6.34
CA ASP A 95 -5.07 13.08 7.48
C ASP A 95 -6.38 12.39 7.06
N ALA A 96 -6.97 12.77 5.92
CA ALA A 96 -8.21 12.15 5.46
C ALA A 96 -7.98 10.69 5.07
N MET A 97 -6.87 10.42 4.39
CA MET A 97 -6.47 9.07 4.05
C MET A 97 -6.09 8.26 5.29
N TRP A 98 -5.39 8.87 6.28
CA TRP A 98 -5.09 8.17 7.54
C TRP A 98 -6.34 7.72 8.30
N ASN A 99 -7.36 8.57 8.36
CA ASN A 99 -8.63 8.18 8.99
C ASN A 99 -9.26 6.97 8.28
N HIS A 100 -9.17 6.88 6.95
CA HIS A 100 -9.65 5.72 6.19
C HIS A 100 -8.82 4.46 6.47
N ILE A 101 -7.49 4.58 6.58
CA ILE A 101 -6.59 3.45 6.89
C ILE A 101 -6.90 2.87 8.28
N GLU A 102 -7.12 3.72 9.27
CA GLU A 102 -7.40 3.29 10.64
C GLU A 102 -8.74 2.54 10.72
N LEU A 103 -9.80 3.07 10.09
CA LEU A 103 -11.12 2.41 10.01
C LEU A 103 -11.06 1.04 9.30
N THR A 104 -10.25 0.93 8.24
CA THR A 104 -10.10 -0.34 7.50
C THR A 104 -9.23 -1.34 8.27
N ALA A 105 -8.25 -0.89 9.06
CA ALA A 105 -7.47 -1.75 9.93
C ALA A 105 -8.29 -2.31 11.09
N GLU A 106 -9.18 -1.50 11.68
CA GLU A 106 -10.09 -1.90 12.75
C GLU A 106 -11.15 -2.90 12.29
N SER A 107 -11.68 -2.73 11.07
CA SER A 107 -12.69 -3.65 10.51
C SER A 107 -12.13 -5.00 10.04
N ALA A 108 -10.81 -5.11 9.90
CA ALA A 108 -10.13 -6.35 9.57
C ALA A 108 -9.67 -7.16 10.81
N ALA A 109 -9.82 -6.61 12.02
CA ALA A 109 -9.52 -7.25 13.31
C ALA A 109 -10.73 -8.02 13.85
#